data_AF-E2AG29-F1
#
_entry.id   AF-E2AG29-F1
#
_cell.length_a   1.000
_cell.length_b   1.000
_cell.length_c   1.000
_cell.angle_alpha   90.00
_cell.angle_beta   90.00
_cell.angle_gamma   90.00
#
_symmetry.space_group_name_H-M   'P 1'
#
loop_
_entity.id
_entity.type
_entity.pdbx_description
1 polymer ?
#
loop_
_entity_poly.entity_id
_entity_poly.type
_entity_poly.pdbx_seq_one_letter_code
_entity_poly.pdbx_strand_id
1 'polypeptide(L)' 'PTKYLSVLSHHRLEGHEFSWNNVKILDQDPLFLRRIISEMIHITRQDNGLNVQNDTEKFDKIY' A
#
# COMPACT_ATOMS: atom_id res chain seq x y z
N PRO A 1 -17.53 8.90 -16.09
CA PRO A 1 -16.48 8.01 -16.67
C PRO A 1 -15.51 7.40 -15.64
N THR A 2 -15.28 8.03 -14.49
CA THR A 2 -14.26 7.61 -13.49
C THR A 2 -14.78 6.76 -12.31
N LYS A 3 -16.10 6.66 -12.10
CA LYS A 3 -16.71 6.04 -10.91
C LYS A 3 -16.43 4.54 -10.71
N TYR A 4 -15.80 3.88 -11.69
CA TYR A 4 -15.53 2.42 -11.69
C TYR A 4 -14.05 2.07 -11.85
N LEU A 5 -13.16 3.07 -11.88
CA LEU A 5 -11.73 2.81 -12.04
C LEU A 5 -11.13 2.38 -10.71
N SER A 6 -10.27 1.36 -10.76
CA SER A 6 -9.43 1.01 -9.61
C SER A 6 -8.42 2.12 -9.34
N VAL A 7 -7.90 2.18 -8.11
CA VAL A 7 -6.84 3.14 -7.72
C VAL A 7 -5.62 3.02 -8.65
N LEU A 8 -5.25 1.78 -8.99
CA LEU A 8 -4.16 1.52 -9.94
C LEU A 8 -4.47 2.11 -11.33
N SER A 9 -5.68 1.90 -11.84
CA SER A 9 -6.09 2.44 -13.14
C SER A 9 -6.05 3.96 -13.16
N HIS A 10 -6.44 4.62 -12.06
CA HIS A 10 -6.34 6.07 -11.91
C HIS A 10 -4.89 6.55 -12.01
N HIS A 11 -3.97 5.98 -11.23
CA HIS A 11 -2.56 6.38 -11.27
C HIS A 11 -1.92 6.18 -12.64
N ARG A 12 -2.25 5.08 -13.35
CA ARG A 12 -1.78 4.86 -14.73
C ARG A 12 -2.24 5.97 -15.68
N LEU A 13 -3.49 6.42 -15.55
CA LEU A 13 -4.04 7.51 -16.38
C LEU A 13 -3.42 8.87 -16.05
N GLU A 14 -2.96 9.07 -14.82
CA GLU A 14 -2.18 10.25 -14.42
C GLU A 14 -0.72 10.21 -14.90
N GLY A 15 -0.31 9.13 -15.59
CA GLY A 15 1.03 8.97 -16.14
C GLY A 15 2.04 8.36 -15.17
N HIS A 16 1.59 7.78 -14.05
CA HIS A 16 2.49 7.09 -13.14
C HIS A 16 2.92 5.72 -13.69
N GLU A 17 4.22 5.46 -13.64
CA GLU A 17 4.84 4.20 -14.03
C GLU A 17 5.23 3.36 -12.83
N PHE A 18 4.99 2.05 -12.92
CA PHE A 18 5.29 1.09 -11.84
C PHE A 18 6.45 0.19 -12.25
N SER A 19 7.46 0.10 -11.39
CA SER A 19 8.62 -0.75 -11.64
C SER A 19 8.35 -2.19 -11.22
N TRP A 20 7.62 -2.94 -12.05
CA TRP A 20 7.26 -4.33 -11.78
C TRP A 20 8.45 -5.30 -11.76
N ASN A 21 9.50 -4.97 -12.50
CA ASN A 21 10.69 -5.83 -12.64
C ASN A 21 11.73 -5.59 -11.54
N ASN A 22 11.68 -4.43 -10.86
CA ASN A 22 12.64 -4.06 -9.82
C ASN A 22 11.96 -3.95 -8.45
N VAL A 23 11.24 -5.02 -8.07
CA VAL A 23 10.59 -5.10 -6.77
C VAL A 23 11.59 -5.54 -5.70
N LYS A 24 11.56 -4.88 -4.54
CA LYS A 24 12.35 -5.25 -3.37
C LYS A 24 11.43 -5.92 -2.35
N ILE A 25 11.81 -7.11 -1.89
CA ILE A 25 11.16 -7.74 -0.74
C ILE A 25 11.58 -6.98 0.52
N LEU A 26 10.62 -6.37 1.21
CA LEU A 26 10.89 -5.52 2.38
C LEU A 26 10.86 -6.29 3.69
N ASP A 27 10.08 -7.38 3.75
CA ASP A 27 9.99 -8.26 4.90
C ASP A 27 9.79 -9.71 4.45
N GLN A 28 10.35 -10.65 5.20
CA GLN A 28 10.21 -12.08 4.99
C GLN A 28 10.17 -12.80 6.33
N ASP A 29 8.96 -13.13 6.79
CA ASP A 29 8.73 -13.88 8.03
C ASP A 29 7.98 -15.20 7.73
N PRO A 30 8.45 -16.36 8.22
CA PRO A 30 7.73 -17.62 8.06
C PRO A 30 6.38 -17.64 8.79
N LEU A 31 6.23 -16.84 9.85
CA LEU A 31 5.00 -16.75 10.63
C LEU A 31 4.04 -15.76 9.98
N PHE A 32 2.92 -16.29 9.47
CA PHE A 32 1.91 -15.53 8.74
C PHE A 32 1.43 -14.28 9.49
N LEU A 33 1.09 -14.42 10.78
CA LEU A 33 0.54 -13.31 11.56
C LEU A 33 1.53 -12.15 11.71
N ARG A 34 2.82 -12.46 11.90
CA ARG A 34 3.86 -11.44 12.02
C ARG A 34 4.04 -10.69 10.70
N ARG A 35 4.03 -11.41 9.58
CA ARG A 35 4.10 -10.83 8.24
C ARG A 35 2.95 -9.87 7.96
N ILE A 36 1.70 -10.26 8.26
CA ILE A 36 0.54 -9.39 8.05
C ILE A 36 0.62 -8.12 8.91
N ILE A 37 1.02 -8.23 10.18
CA ILE A 37 1.18 -7.06 11.06
C ILE A 37 2.28 -6.12 10.52
N SER A 38 3.42 -6.70 10.12
CA SER A 38 4.54 -5.97 9.52
C SER A 38 4.14 -5.25 8.23
N GLU A 39 3.39 -5.92 7.34
CA GLU A 39 2.84 -5.33 6.11
C GLU A 39 1.87 -4.18 6.40
N MET A 40 0.98 -4.32 7.38
CA MET A 40 0.06 -3.24 7.76
C MET A 40 0.82 -2.01 8.26
N ILE A 41 1.78 -2.18 9.17
CA ILE A 41 2.64 -1.09 9.67
C ILE A 41 3.41 -0.44 8.51
N HIS A 42 3.92 -1.24 7.58
CA HIS A 42 4.65 -0.71 6.44
C HIS A 42 3.74 0.15 5.56
N ILE A 43 2.55 -0.35 5.23
CA ILE A 43 1.56 0.37 4.43
C ILE A 43 1.18 1.70 5.12
N THR A 44 0.77 1.68 6.40
CA THR A 44 0.30 2.88 7.13
C THR A 44 1.35 3.97 7.27
N ARG A 45 2.64 3.62 7.18
CA ARG A 45 3.77 4.57 7.28
C ARG A 45 4.24 5.12 5.93
N GLN A 46 3.66 4.70 4.80
CA GLN A 46 4.05 5.22 3.50
C GLN A 46 3.45 6.62 3.24
N ASP A 47 4.32 7.62 3.08
CA ASP A 47 3.89 9.00 2.76
C ASP A 47 3.22 9.11 1.38
N ASN A 48 3.66 8.29 0.41
CA ASN A 48 3.14 8.26 -0.96
C ASN A 48 2.55 6.88 -1.29
N GLY A 49 1.68 6.39 -0.41
CA GLY A 49 1.05 5.08 -0.55
C GLY A 49 0.05 5.02 -1.72
N LEU A 50 0.01 3.87 -2.41
CA LEU A 50 -1.01 3.58 -3.42
C LEU A 50 -2.31 3.05 -2.78
N ASN A 51 -2.22 2.44 -1.61
CA ASN A 51 -3.39 1.94 -0.91
C ASN A 51 -4.13 3.10 -0.25
N VAL A 52 -5.45 3.15 -0.46
CA VAL A 52 -6.35 4.04 0.28
C VAL A 52 -6.45 3.53 1.71
N GLN A 53 -6.17 4.39 2.70
CA GLN A 53 -6.00 4.04 4.11
C GLN A 53 -7.13 4.51 5.02
N ASN A 54 -8.31 4.77 4.44
CA ASN A 54 -9.44 5.37 5.15
C ASN A 54 -9.93 4.52 6.34
N ASP A 55 -9.67 3.21 6.30
CA ASP A 55 -9.94 2.27 7.39
C ASP A 55 -9.00 2.44 8.59
N THR A 56 -7.81 3.02 8.37
CA THR A 56 -6.78 3.25 9.38
C THR A 56 -6.71 4.68 9.90
N GLU A 57 -7.46 5.62 9.30
CA GLU A 57 -7.48 7.05 9.70
C GLU A 57 -7.81 7.29 11.17
N LYS A 58 -8.57 6.37 11.79
CA LYS A 58 -8.98 6.45 13.19
C LYS A 58 -8.02 5.76 14.16
N PHE A 59 -6.98 5.09 13.67
CA PHE A 59 -5.97 4.50 14.54
C PHE A 59 -5.02 5.57 15.06
N ASP A 60 -4.50 5.32 16.26
CA ASP A 60 -3.50 6.18 16.85
C ASP A 60 -2.21 6.11 16.03
N LYS A 61 -1.61 7.26 15.73
CA LYS A 61 -0.42 7.37 14.85
C LYS A 61 0.85 6.83 15.48
N ILE A 62 0.78 6.36 16.73
CA ILE A 62 1.89 5.76 17.47
C ILE A 62 2.20 4.35 16.92
N TYR A 63 1.27 3.74 16.19
CA TYR A 63 1.43 2.44 15.52
C TYR A 63 1.94 2.64 14.09
#